data_AF-A0A2P5XPU7-F1
#
_entry.id   AF-A0A2P5XPU7-F1
#
_cell.length_a   1.000
_cell.length_b   1.000
_cell.length_c   1.000
_cell.angle_alpha   90.00
_cell.angle_beta   90.00
_cell.angle_gamma   90.00
#
_symmetry.space_group_name_H-M   'P 1'
#
loop_
_entity.id
_entity.type
_entity.pdbx_description
1 polymer ?
#
loop_
_entity_poly.entity_id
_entity_poly.type
_entity_poly.pdbx_seq_one_letter_code
_entity_poly.pdbx_strand_id
1 'polypeptide(L)'
;MVEEATAVPLKLTTVVSGSSSGHSLKEAGMFWSLLMIVSFLFQAADTVLKEVIFLDAAQRLKGGSIDLFVVNSYGSAFQALFICLLLPFLSKLWGIPFSQLPNYLKDGAACFLNIGGTLSSRCDGAPLLPLLFVIVNMGFNISLLHLLKISSAVVSSLASTFSVPISVYVFTLPLPYLGVASSLPTGFVAGAIILVTGLLIYAWTPSGSTAALPSPPTRM
;
A
#
# COMPACT_ATOMS: atom_id res chain seq x y z
N MET A 1 -43.82 27.97 -26.09
CA MET A 1 -44.00 26.55 -25.71
C MET A 1 -42.64 25.90 -25.85
N VAL A 2 -41.87 25.83 -24.75
CA VAL A 2 -41.64 24.61 -23.94
C VAL A 2 -40.59 23.74 -24.66
N GLU A 3 -39.44 23.30 -24.13
CA GLU A 3 -38.81 23.27 -22.79
C GLU A 3 -37.42 22.57 -22.92
N GLU A 4 -36.51 22.87 -21.98
CA GLU A 4 -35.34 22.10 -21.48
C GLU A 4 -34.33 21.41 -22.41
N ALA A 5 -33.05 21.78 -22.26
CA ALA A 5 -32.04 20.94 -21.59
C ALA A 5 -30.64 21.57 -21.72
N THR A 6 -30.24 22.30 -20.69
CA THR A 6 -28.88 22.76 -20.44
C THR A 6 -27.99 21.57 -20.04
N ALA A 7 -27.43 20.88 -21.03
CA ALA A 7 -26.31 19.98 -20.81
C ALA A 7 -25.01 20.81 -20.78
N VAL A 8 -24.58 21.20 -19.57
CA VAL A 8 -23.22 21.70 -19.32
C VAL A 8 -22.29 20.48 -19.28
N PRO A 9 -21.42 20.23 -20.27
CA PRO A 9 -20.40 19.21 -20.13
C PRO A 9 -19.39 19.71 -19.10
N LEU A 10 -19.44 19.11 -17.92
CA LEU A 10 -18.48 19.29 -16.83
C LEU A 10 -17.14 18.67 -17.29
N LYS A 11 -16.42 19.42 -18.11
CA LYS A 11 -15.06 19.11 -18.53
C LYS A 11 -14.20 19.20 -17.27
N LEU A 12 -13.84 18.06 -16.68
CA LEU A 12 -12.72 17.99 -15.75
C LEU A 12 -11.52 18.60 -16.46
N THR A 13 -11.11 19.78 -16.02
CA THR A 13 -9.84 20.38 -16.38
C THR A 13 -8.74 19.51 -15.77
N THR A 14 -8.40 18.41 -16.43
CA THR A 14 -7.05 17.84 -16.32
C THR A 14 -6.11 18.96 -16.74
N VAL A 15 -5.36 19.47 -15.77
CA VAL A 15 -4.29 20.44 -15.98
C VAL A 15 -3.17 19.72 -16.74
N VAL A 16 -3.35 19.50 -18.04
CA VAL A 16 -2.24 19.29 -18.96
C VAL A 16 -1.71 20.68 -19.31
N SER A 17 -0.93 21.25 -18.38
CA SER A 17 0.07 22.24 -18.74
C SER A 17 1.40 21.53 -18.85
N GLY A 18 1.80 21.25 -20.09
CA GLY A 18 3.05 20.60 -20.42
C GLY A 18 3.33 20.68 -21.91
N SER A 19 3.24 21.89 -22.48
CA SER A 19 3.80 22.16 -23.80
C SER A 19 5.31 22.40 -23.65
N SER A 20 6.10 21.71 -24.47
CA SER A 20 7.56 21.77 -24.66
C SER A 20 8.46 21.07 -23.61
N SER A 21 8.80 19.80 -23.88
CA SER A 21 10.18 19.25 -23.86
C SER A 21 10.14 17.71 -23.82
N GLY A 22 10.40 17.07 -24.95
CA GLY A 22 10.48 15.61 -25.11
C GLY A 22 11.61 14.91 -24.31
N HIS A 23 12.29 15.62 -23.41
CA HIS A 23 13.30 15.09 -22.50
C HIS A 23 12.80 14.95 -21.05
N SER A 24 11.86 15.81 -20.62
CA SER A 24 11.44 15.95 -19.22
C SER A 24 10.40 14.89 -18.79
N LEU A 25 9.60 14.37 -19.73
CA LEU A 25 8.64 13.28 -19.47
C LEU A 25 9.33 11.94 -19.19
N LYS A 26 10.45 11.68 -19.85
CA LYS A 26 11.27 10.49 -19.61
C LYS A 26 11.97 10.58 -18.25
N GLU A 27 12.42 11.78 -17.87
CA GLU A 27 13.10 12.05 -16.60
C GLU A 27 12.14 12.03 -15.40
N ALA A 28 10.96 12.64 -15.51
CA ALA A 28 9.90 12.53 -14.49
C ALA A 28 9.42 11.07 -14.36
N GLY A 29 9.24 10.37 -15.47
CA GLY A 29 8.89 8.93 -15.45
C GLY A 29 9.97 8.07 -14.80
N MET A 30 11.25 8.33 -15.09
CA MET A 30 12.38 7.63 -14.47
C MET A 30 12.49 7.93 -12.98
N PHE A 31 12.31 9.18 -12.55
CA PHE A 31 12.32 9.57 -11.14
C PHE A 31 11.25 8.82 -10.34
N TRP A 32 10.00 8.85 -10.80
CA TRP A 32 8.90 8.15 -10.12
C TRP A 32 9.08 6.63 -10.13
N SER A 33 9.59 6.06 -11.23
CA SER A 33 9.89 4.63 -11.32
C SER A 33 11.00 4.22 -10.35
N LEU A 34 12.09 4.98 -10.29
CA LEU A 34 13.21 4.72 -9.39
C LEU A 34 12.80 4.88 -7.94
N LEU A 35 11.99 5.90 -7.64
CA LEU A 35 11.41 6.11 -6.32
C LEU A 35 10.56 4.91 -5.90
N MET A 36 9.71 4.38 -6.79
CA MET A 36 8.94 3.15 -6.54
C MET A 36 9.83 1.95 -6.25
N ILE A 37 10.88 1.72 -7.05
CA ILE A 37 11.83 0.61 -6.84
C ILE A 37 12.48 0.72 -5.46
N VAL A 38 13.01 1.89 -5.11
CA VAL A 38 13.66 2.13 -3.83
C VAL A 38 12.67 1.96 -2.67
N SER A 39 11.43 2.41 -2.83
CA SER A 39 10.37 2.20 -1.83
C SER A 39 10.08 0.72 -1.60
N PHE A 40 10.01 -0.10 -2.66
CA PHE A 40 9.80 -1.55 -2.49
C PHE A 40 11.00 -2.25 -1.86
N LEU A 41 12.23 -1.80 -2.16
CA LEU A 41 13.43 -2.32 -1.50
C LEU A 41 13.39 -2.08 0.01
N PHE A 42 13.04 -0.87 0.45
CA PHE A 42 12.90 -0.57 1.87
C PHE A 42 11.75 -1.33 2.53
N GLN A 43 10.62 -1.51 1.84
CA GLN A 43 9.50 -2.34 2.34
C GLN A 43 9.92 -3.81 2.52
N ALA A 44 10.69 -4.36 1.57
CA ALA A 44 11.22 -5.72 1.68
C ALA A 44 12.23 -5.84 2.82
N ALA A 45 13.15 -4.87 2.95
CA ALA A 45 14.15 -4.84 4.03
C ALA A 45 13.49 -4.75 5.42
N ASP A 46 12.45 -3.93 5.58
CA ASP A 46 11.66 -3.84 6.82
C ASP A 46 11.01 -5.19 7.18
N THR A 47 10.44 -5.88 6.19
CA THR A 47 9.82 -7.21 6.38
C THR A 47 10.85 -8.26 6.85
N VAL A 48 12.03 -8.29 6.23
CA VAL A 48 13.13 -9.21 6.60
C VAL A 48 13.68 -8.87 7.99
N LEU A 49 13.87 -7.58 8.30
CA LEU A 49 14.35 -7.16 9.62
C LEU A 49 13.37 -7.57 10.73
N LYS A 50 12.06 -7.45 10.48
CA LYS A 50 11.02 -7.93 11.41
C LYS A 50 11.10 -9.43 11.62
N GLU A 51 11.29 -10.22 10.57
CA GLU A 51 11.51 -11.68 10.67
C GLU A 51 12.74 -12.01 11.54
N VAL A 52 13.88 -11.34 11.31
CA VAL A 52 15.09 -11.53 12.11
C VAL A 52 14.87 -11.19 13.59
N ILE A 53 14.15 -10.10 13.89
CA ILE A 53 13.80 -9.73 15.26
C ILE A 53 12.92 -10.80 15.91
N PHE A 54 11.95 -11.37 15.19
CA PHE A 54 11.10 -12.44 15.72
C PHE A 54 11.91 -13.72 15.99
N LEU A 55 12.85 -14.08 15.13
CA LEU A 55 13.74 -15.23 15.31
C LEU A 55 14.69 -15.04 16.51
N ASP A 56 15.35 -13.88 16.62
CA ASP A 56 16.24 -13.56 17.75
C ASP A 56 15.46 -13.51 19.07
N ALA A 57 14.26 -12.93 19.08
CA ALA A 57 13.40 -12.92 20.26
C ALA A 57 13.00 -14.34 20.70
N ALA A 58 12.64 -15.23 19.78
CA ALA A 58 12.33 -16.63 20.09
C ALA A 58 13.54 -17.35 20.73
N GLN A 59 14.74 -17.08 20.21
CA GLN A 59 15.99 -17.64 20.72
C GLN A 59 16.35 -17.10 22.11
N ARG A 60 16.22 -15.79 22.35
CA ARG A 60 16.58 -15.13 23.62
C ARG A 60 15.57 -15.37 24.74
N LEU A 61 14.29 -15.51 24.41
CA LEU A 61 13.21 -15.66 25.38
C LEU A 61 12.91 -17.13 25.74
N LYS A 62 13.78 -18.09 25.38
CA LYS A 62 13.62 -19.53 25.66
C LYS A 62 12.22 -20.06 25.30
N GLY A 63 11.70 -19.66 24.14
CA GLY A 63 10.35 -20.02 23.68
C GLY A 63 9.26 -18.98 23.96
N GLY A 64 9.59 -17.86 24.61
CA GLY A 64 8.72 -16.67 24.62
C GLY A 64 8.71 -15.98 23.26
N SER A 65 7.59 -15.31 22.92
CA SER A 65 7.47 -14.58 21.65
C SER A 65 7.15 -13.12 21.91
N ILE A 66 7.74 -12.21 21.13
CA ILE A 66 7.32 -10.81 21.08
C ILE A 66 5.85 -10.73 20.61
N ASP A 67 5.10 -9.83 21.24
CA ASP A 67 3.72 -9.53 20.84
C ASP A 67 3.72 -8.75 19.51
N LEU A 68 2.92 -9.23 18.56
CA LEU A 68 2.76 -8.62 17.24
C LEU A 68 2.15 -7.22 17.34
N PHE A 69 1.28 -6.99 18.32
CA PHE A 69 0.68 -5.68 18.54
C PHE A 69 1.73 -4.63 18.85
N VAL A 70 2.75 -4.99 19.62
CA VAL A 70 3.86 -4.09 19.96
C VAL A 70 4.64 -3.73 18.69
N VAL A 71 5.04 -4.72 17.89
CA VAL A 71 5.80 -4.49 16.65
C VAL A 71 4.99 -3.65 15.65
N ASN A 72 3.70 -3.93 15.47
CA ASN A 72 2.81 -3.17 14.59
C ASN A 72 2.64 -1.72 15.07
N SER A 73 2.45 -1.53 16.37
CA SER A 73 2.21 -0.22 16.97
C SER A 73 3.46 0.66 16.90
N TYR A 74 4.63 0.12 17.21
CA TYR A 74 5.90 0.83 17.04
C TYR A 74 6.14 1.18 15.57
N GLY A 75 5.95 0.23 14.64
CA GLY A 75 6.09 0.49 13.21
C GLY A 75 5.19 1.61 12.73
N SER A 76 3.92 1.59 13.13
CA SER A 76 2.93 2.63 12.77
C SER A 76 3.24 3.98 13.41
N ALA A 77 3.71 4.00 14.66
CA ALA A 77 4.08 5.24 15.35
C ALA A 77 5.29 5.92 14.69
N PHE A 78 6.34 5.16 14.37
CA PHE A 78 7.49 5.68 13.63
C PHE A 78 7.10 6.10 12.21
N GLN A 79 6.29 5.31 11.50
CA GLN A 79 5.78 5.69 10.18
C GLN A 79 5.03 7.02 10.22
N ALA A 80 4.13 7.21 11.20
CA ALA A 80 3.41 8.46 11.37
C ALA A 80 4.37 9.63 11.67
N LEU A 81 5.36 9.43 12.54
CA LEU A 81 6.38 10.44 12.87
C LEU A 81 7.18 10.86 11.62
N PHE A 82 7.71 9.89 10.87
CA PHE A 82 8.48 10.16 9.65
C PHE A 82 7.64 10.81 8.57
N ILE A 83 6.38 10.38 8.39
CA ILE A 83 5.45 11.02 7.44
C ILE A 83 5.19 12.47 7.85
N CYS A 84 4.94 12.76 9.13
CA CYS A 84 4.78 14.14 9.62
C CYS A 84 6.04 14.98 9.39
N LEU A 85 7.22 14.41 9.58
CA LEU A 85 8.49 15.10 9.35
C LEU A 85 8.77 15.34 7.86
N LEU A 86 8.39 14.40 7.00
CA LEU A 86 8.59 14.46 5.54
C LEU A 86 7.47 15.20 4.81
N LEU A 87 6.32 15.43 5.45
CA LEU A 87 5.19 16.20 4.93
C LEU A 87 5.57 17.52 4.24
N PRO A 88 6.43 18.40 4.82
CA PRO A 88 6.89 19.61 4.14
C PRO A 88 7.61 19.35 2.82
N PHE A 89 8.41 18.29 2.76
CA PHE A 89 9.13 17.88 1.55
C PHE A 89 8.18 17.29 0.50
N LEU A 90 7.25 16.44 0.92
CA LEU A 90 6.21 15.86 0.06
C LEU A 90 5.28 16.94 -0.51
N SER A 91 4.95 17.97 0.28
CA SER A 91 4.16 19.12 -0.15
C SER A 91 4.83 19.87 -1.31
N LYS A 92 6.16 20.03 -1.27
CA LYS A 92 6.94 20.61 -2.38
C LYS A 92 6.93 19.73 -3.63
N LEU A 93 7.05 18.41 -3.49
CA LEU A 93 7.00 17.46 -4.60
C LEU A 93 5.61 17.40 -5.27
N TRP A 94 4.54 17.57 -4.49
CA TRP A 94 3.16 17.63 -4.97
C TRP A 94 2.76 19.02 -5.50
N GLY A 95 3.64 20.02 -5.44
CA GLY A 95 3.40 21.37 -5.97
C GLY A 95 2.55 22.27 -5.07
N ILE A 96 2.35 21.93 -3.79
CA ILE A 96 1.60 22.74 -2.83
C ILE A 96 2.58 23.69 -2.11
N PRO A 97 2.33 25.02 -2.08
CA PRO A 97 3.15 25.94 -1.30
C PRO A 97 3.01 25.66 0.19
N PHE A 98 4.14 25.64 0.93
CA PHE A 98 4.18 25.29 2.36
C PHE A 98 3.26 26.16 3.22
N SER A 99 3.00 27.41 2.82
CA SER A 99 2.06 28.32 3.49
C SER A 99 0.60 27.88 3.43
N GLN A 100 0.21 27.08 2.43
CA GLN A 100 -1.14 26.56 2.30
C GLN A 100 -1.32 25.18 2.93
N LEU A 101 -0.23 24.47 3.24
CA LEU A 101 -0.27 23.14 3.83
C LEU A 101 -1.18 23.03 5.08
N PRO A 102 -1.15 23.99 6.03
CA PRO A 102 -2.05 23.95 7.18
C PRO A 102 -3.53 24.10 6.79
N ASN A 103 -3.83 24.93 5.79
CA ASN A 103 -5.19 25.10 5.29
C ASN A 103 -5.66 23.84 4.56
N TYR A 104 -4.81 23.20 3.75
CA TYR A 104 -5.10 21.92 3.11
C TYR A 104 -5.39 20.81 4.13
N LEU A 105 -4.62 20.72 5.21
CA LEU A 105 -4.87 19.76 6.29
C LEU A 105 -6.16 20.07 7.05
N LYS A 106 -6.44 21.36 7.30
CA LYS A 106 -7.66 21.81 7.97
C LYS A 106 -8.90 21.52 7.12
N ASP A 107 -8.85 21.76 5.82
CA ASP A 107 -9.94 21.49 4.90
C ASP A 107 -10.19 19.98 4.78
N GLY A 108 -9.13 19.17 4.74
CA GLY A 108 -9.22 17.71 4.80
C GLY A 108 -9.83 17.20 6.12
N ALA A 109 -9.44 17.77 7.26
CA ALA A 109 -10.00 17.45 8.57
C ALA A 109 -11.46 17.90 8.71
N ALA A 110 -11.82 19.06 8.16
CA ALA A 110 -13.19 19.55 8.12
C ALA A 110 -14.09 18.65 7.26
N CYS A 111 -13.58 18.17 6.12
CA CYS A 111 -14.24 17.18 5.27
C CYS A 111 -14.41 15.82 5.99
N PHE A 112 -13.38 15.37 6.73
CA PHE A 112 -13.43 14.11 7.50
C PHE A 112 -14.39 14.19 8.69
N LEU A 113 -14.38 15.29 9.44
CA LEU A 113 -15.23 15.49 10.61
C LEU A 113 -16.63 16.03 10.26
N ASN A 114 -16.90 16.27 8.97
CA ASN A 114 -18.13 16.89 8.47
C ASN A 114 -18.45 18.25 9.14
N ILE A 115 -17.43 19.06 9.39
CA ILE A 115 -17.54 20.38 10.02
C ILE A 115 -17.52 21.44 8.91
N GLY A 116 -18.70 21.88 8.47
CA GLY A 116 -18.84 22.98 7.50
C GLY A 116 -19.77 22.65 6.34
N GLY A 117 -21.07 22.88 6.54
CA GLY A 117 -22.16 22.53 5.60
C GLY A 117 -22.13 23.20 4.21
N THR A 118 -21.09 23.96 3.86
CA THR A 118 -20.90 24.55 2.53
C THR A 118 -19.91 23.78 1.64
N LEU A 119 -19.12 22.85 2.20
CA LEU A 119 -18.21 21.96 1.46
C LEU A 119 -18.76 20.52 1.31
N SER A 120 -19.93 20.24 1.89
CA SER A 120 -20.51 18.90 1.95
C SER A 120 -20.87 18.30 0.59
N SER A 121 -21.04 19.10 -0.48
CA SER A 121 -21.27 18.56 -1.84
C SER A 121 -20.01 18.00 -2.50
N ARG A 122 -18.82 18.20 -1.91
CA ARG A 122 -17.52 17.77 -2.47
C ARG A 122 -16.85 16.66 -1.66
N CYS A 123 -17.47 16.24 -0.57
CA CYS A 123 -16.98 15.25 0.38
C CYS A 123 -17.77 13.93 0.30
N ASP A 124 -18.22 13.54 -0.89
CA ASP A 124 -18.96 12.31 -1.10
C ASP A 124 -18.14 11.10 -0.63
N GLY A 125 -18.65 10.37 0.37
CA GLY A 125 -18.01 9.19 0.93
C GLY A 125 -17.10 9.42 2.15
N ALA A 126 -16.88 10.65 2.60
CA ALA A 126 -16.22 10.94 3.88
C ALA A 126 -17.22 10.92 5.06
N PRO A 127 -16.88 10.38 6.25
CA PRO A 127 -15.63 9.73 6.65
C PRO A 127 -15.57 8.22 6.39
N LEU A 128 -16.65 7.62 5.86
CA LEU A 128 -16.80 6.16 5.78
C LEU A 128 -15.68 5.49 4.98
N LEU A 129 -15.32 6.05 3.82
CA LEU A 129 -14.32 5.46 2.94
C LEU A 129 -12.89 5.52 3.52
N PRO A 130 -12.40 6.66 4.06
CA PRO A 130 -11.13 6.68 4.78
C PRO A 130 -11.11 5.78 6.03
N LEU A 131 -12.20 5.70 6.78
CA LEU A 131 -12.29 4.83 7.95
C LEU A 131 -12.17 3.35 7.55
N LEU A 132 -12.89 2.95 6.50
CA LEU A 132 -12.82 1.60 5.95
C LEU A 132 -11.39 1.26 5.48
N PHE A 133 -10.72 2.20 4.80
CA PHE A 133 -9.33 2.04 4.41
C PHE A 133 -8.42 1.80 5.62
N VAL A 134 -8.54 2.60 6.69
CA VAL A 134 -7.72 2.44 7.90
C VAL A 134 -7.95 1.09 8.56
N ILE A 135 -9.21 0.66 8.70
CA ILE A 135 -9.57 -0.64 9.30
C ILE A 135 -8.96 -1.79 8.49
N VAL A 136 -9.16 -1.80 7.17
CA VAL A 136 -8.64 -2.87 6.29
C VAL A 136 -7.12 -2.86 6.25
N ASN A 137 -6.49 -1.68 6.15
CA ASN A 137 -5.03 -1.54 6.15
C ASN A 137 -4.41 -2.03 7.47
N MET A 138 -5.04 -1.73 8.61
CA MET A 138 -4.59 -2.26 9.90
C MET A 138 -4.76 -3.78 10.00
N GLY A 139 -5.90 -4.31 9.56
CA GLY A 139 -6.12 -5.75 9.48
C GLY A 139 -5.05 -6.43 8.62
N PHE A 140 -4.77 -5.88 7.44
CA PHE A 140 -3.74 -6.38 6.52
C PHE A 140 -2.34 -6.39 7.15
N ASN A 141 -1.92 -5.29 7.77
CA ASN A 141 -0.61 -5.20 8.43
C ASN A 141 -0.48 -6.20 9.60
N ILE A 142 -1.54 -6.40 10.40
CA ILE A 142 -1.55 -7.40 11.48
C ILE A 142 -1.50 -8.83 10.92
N SER A 143 -2.28 -9.12 9.86
CA SER A 143 -2.28 -10.42 9.20
C SER A 143 -0.91 -10.77 8.63
N LEU A 144 -0.21 -9.81 8.02
CA LEU A 144 1.16 -10.02 7.53
C LEU A 144 2.14 -10.33 8.67
N LEU A 145 2.04 -9.64 9.81
CA LEU A 145 2.88 -9.94 10.98
C LEU A 145 2.59 -11.33 11.55
N HIS A 146 1.33 -11.77 11.53
CA HIS A 146 0.96 -13.13 11.94
C HIS A 146 1.55 -14.19 11.01
N LEU A 147 1.49 -13.95 9.70
CA LEU A 147 2.13 -14.78 8.68
C LEU A 147 3.66 -14.82 8.84
N LEU A 148 4.30 -13.68 9.12
CA LEU A 148 5.74 -13.60 9.37
C LEU A 148 6.14 -14.44 10.58
N LYS A 149 5.34 -14.44 11.65
CA LYS A 149 5.65 -15.18 12.87
C LYS A 149 5.58 -16.70 12.71
N ILE A 150 4.61 -17.19 11.91
CA ILE A 150 4.39 -18.64 11.73
C ILE A 150 5.13 -19.22 10.53
N SER A 151 5.55 -18.38 9.59
CA SER A 151 6.18 -18.80 8.33
C SER A 151 7.51 -18.07 8.09
N SER A 152 7.57 -17.18 7.10
CA SER A 152 8.79 -16.47 6.70
C SER A 152 8.45 -15.19 5.93
N ALA A 153 9.40 -14.25 5.80
CA ALA A 153 9.26 -13.06 4.96
C ALA A 153 8.91 -13.37 3.50
N VAL A 154 9.40 -14.50 2.97
CA VAL A 154 9.09 -14.91 1.59
C VAL A 154 7.61 -15.26 1.46
N VAL A 155 7.05 -16.04 2.38
CA VAL A 155 5.63 -16.42 2.35
C VAL A 155 4.73 -15.20 2.56
N SER A 156 5.12 -14.30 3.46
CA SER A 156 4.37 -13.07 3.72
C SER A 156 4.37 -12.11 2.51
N SER A 157 5.51 -11.94 1.83
CA SER A 157 5.61 -11.15 0.60
C SER A 157 4.88 -11.77 -0.60
N LEU A 158 4.83 -13.10 -0.67
CA LEU A 158 4.02 -13.81 -1.66
C LEU A 158 2.52 -13.64 -1.42
N ALA A 159 2.08 -13.69 -0.16
CA ALA A 159 0.70 -13.43 0.22
C ALA A 159 0.26 -11.99 -0.11
N SER A 160 1.12 -10.99 0.14
CA SER A 160 0.83 -9.60 -0.25
C SER A 160 0.82 -9.41 -1.78
N THR A 161 1.67 -10.13 -2.51
CA THR A 161 1.70 -10.12 -3.97
C THR A 161 0.40 -10.66 -4.57
N PHE A 162 -0.28 -11.61 -3.91
CA PHE A 162 -1.60 -12.11 -4.33
C PHE A 162 -2.71 -11.06 -4.22
N SER A 163 -2.57 -10.06 -3.36
CA SER A 163 -3.54 -8.95 -3.28
C SER A 163 -3.58 -8.13 -4.57
N VAL A 164 -2.47 -8.05 -5.32
CA VAL A 164 -2.37 -7.28 -6.58
C VAL A 164 -3.36 -7.77 -7.65
N PRO A 165 -3.37 -9.05 -8.08
CA PRO A 165 -4.34 -9.53 -9.06
C PRO A 165 -5.78 -9.45 -8.54
N ILE A 166 -6.02 -9.66 -7.23
CA ILE A 166 -7.36 -9.49 -6.64
C ILE A 166 -7.83 -8.05 -6.80
N SER A 167 -7.01 -7.06 -6.45
CA SER A 167 -7.37 -5.65 -6.60
C SER A 167 -7.70 -5.30 -8.04
N VAL A 168 -6.94 -5.83 -9.01
CA VAL A 168 -7.24 -5.56 -10.41
C VAL A 168 -8.53 -6.22 -10.87
N TYR A 169 -8.85 -7.44 -10.42
CA TYR A 169 -10.16 -8.05 -10.64
C TYR A 169 -11.29 -7.22 -10.01
N VAL A 170 -11.08 -6.68 -8.81
CA VAL A 170 -12.08 -5.83 -8.14
C VAL A 170 -12.30 -4.51 -8.91
N PHE A 171 -11.27 -3.93 -9.53
CA PHE A 171 -11.40 -2.74 -10.39
C PHE A 171 -12.19 -2.97 -11.70
N THR A 172 -12.44 -4.23 -12.07
CA THR A 172 -13.27 -4.57 -13.24
C THR A 172 -14.76 -4.59 -12.89
N LEU A 173 -15.10 -4.57 -11.60
CA LEU A 173 -16.48 -4.53 -11.12
C LEU A 173 -16.98 -3.07 -11.11
N PRO A 174 -18.29 -2.85 -11.32
CA PRO A 174 -18.89 -1.52 -11.20
C PRO A 174 -18.94 -1.14 -9.71
N LEU A 175 -17.83 -0.60 -9.19
CA LEU A 175 -17.71 -0.20 -7.80
C LEU A 175 -18.41 1.15 -7.55
N PRO A 176 -19.17 1.30 -6.45
CA PRO A 176 -19.66 2.60 -6.04
C PRO A 176 -18.46 3.54 -5.82
N TYR A 177 -18.57 4.80 -6.26
CA TYR A 177 -17.53 5.86 -6.24
C TYR A 177 -16.42 5.78 -7.29
N LEU A 178 -16.26 4.66 -7.99
CA LEU A 178 -15.37 4.56 -9.16
C LEU A 178 -16.25 4.60 -10.42
N GLY A 179 -15.93 5.51 -11.33
CA GLY A 179 -16.63 5.61 -12.62
C GLY A 179 -16.53 4.33 -13.46
N VAL A 180 -17.13 4.36 -14.65
CA VAL A 180 -17.27 3.23 -15.61
C VAL A 180 -16.12 2.21 -15.55
N ALA A 181 -16.50 0.93 -15.43
CA ALA A 181 -15.58 -0.20 -15.33
C ALA A 181 -14.48 -0.15 -16.41
N SER A 182 -13.23 -0.30 -15.98
CA SER A 182 -12.10 -0.35 -16.90
C SER A 182 -12.06 -1.70 -17.61
N SER A 183 -12.04 -1.70 -18.95
CA SER A 183 -11.78 -2.91 -19.74
C SER A 183 -10.32 -3.33 -19.56
N LEU A 184 -10.07 -4.55 -19.08
CA LEU A 184 -8.71 -5.04 -18.86
C LEU A 184 -8.01 -5.31 -20.19
N PRO A 185 -6.77 -4.81 -20.37
CA PRO A 185 -5.91 -5.26 -21.46
C PRO A 185 -5.61 -6.76 -21.31
N THR A 186 -5.64 -7.50 -22.41
CA THR A 186 -5.38 -8.95 -22.45
C THR A 186 -4.00 -9.31 -21.89
N GLY A 187 -3.01 -8.44 -22.07
CA GLY A 187 -1.65 -8.61 -21.51
C GLY A 187 -1.61 -8.55 -19.98
N PHE A 188 -2.49 -7.78 -19.34
CA PHE A 188 -2.59 -7.73 -17.88
C PHE A 188 -3.14 -9.06 -17.33
N VAL A 189 -4.18 -9.61 -17.98
CA VAL A 189 -4.76 -10.91 -17.60
C VAL A 189 -3.74 -12.03 -17.72
N ALA A 190 -2.95 -12.03 -18.80
CA ALA A 190 -1.85 -12.99 -18.97
C ALA A 190 -0.80 -12.87 -17.85
N GLY A 191 -0.42 -11.64 -17.48
CA GLY A 191 0.51 -11.40 -16.35
C GLY A 191 -0.06 -11.87 -15.01
N ALA A 192 -1.33 -11.62 -14.75
CA ALA A 192 -2.01 -12.08 -13.53
C ALA A 192 -2.06 -13.62 -13.44
N ILE A 193 -2.34 -14.31 -14.55
CA ILE A 193 -2.33 -15.77 -14.61
C ILE A 193 -0.93 -16.31 -14.30
N ILE A 194 0.12 -15.77 -14.95
CA ILE A 194 1.51 -16.18 -14.69
C ILE A 194 1.87 -16.01 -13.21
N LEU A 195 1.50 -14.88 -12.61
CA LEU A 195 1.77 -14.58 -11.20
C LEU A 195 1.04 -15.56 -10.26
N VAL A 196 -0.24 -15.84 -10.51
CA VAL A 196 -1.01 -16.82 -9.70
C VAL A 196 -0.45 -18.23 -9.87
N THR A 197 -0.09 -18.65 -11.09
CA THR A 197 0.53 -19.95 -11.34
C THR A 197 1.88 -20.08 -10.64
N GLY A 198 2.74 -19.06 -10.70
CA GLY A 198 4.03 -19.05 -9.98
C GLY A 198 3.85 -19.16 -8.47
N LEU A 199 2.85 -18.48 -7.91
CA LEU A 199 2.51 -18.56 -6.50
C LEU A 199 2.00 -19.95 -6.09
N LEU A 200 1.15 -20.57 -6.91
CA LEU A 200 0.65 -21.93 -6.67
C LEU A 200 1.78 -22.96 -6.70
N ILE A 201 2.71 -22.85 -7.65
CA ILE A 201 3.89 -23.72 -7.73
C ILE A 201 4.73 -23.56 -6.45
N TYR A 202 4.98 -22.33 -6.01
CA TYR A 202 5.72 -22.08 -4.77
C TYR A 202 5.02 -22.70 -3.55
N ALA A 203 3.69 -22.55 -3.44
CA ALA A 203 2.92 -23.07 -2.31
C ALA A 203 2.83 -24.61 -2.30
N TRP A 204 2.86 -25.24 -3.47
CA TRP A 204 2.78 -26.71 -3.62
C TRP A 204 4.14 -27.41 -3.63
N THR A 205 5.23 -26.68 -3.85
CA THR A 205 6.57 -27.26 -3.79
C THR A 205 6.83 -27.66 -2.33
N PRO A 206 6.98 -28.97 -2.03
CA PRO A 206 7.30 -29.39 -0.67
C PRO A 206 8.64 -28.74 -0.29
N SER A 207 8.71 -28.11 0.87
CA SER A 207 9.97 -27.64 1.47
C SER A 207 10.85 -28.83 1.81
N GLY A 208 11.45 -29.46 0.80
CA GLY A 208 12.43 -30.50 0.94
C GLY A 208 13.76 -29.88 1.33
N SER A 209 14.03 -29.81 2.64
CA SER A 209 15.32 -30.18 3.25
C SER A 209 15.23 -30.05 4.77
N THR A 210 14.89 -31.15 5.41
CA THR A 210 15.41 -31.49 6.74
C THR A 210 16.93 -31.44 6.67
N ALA A 211 17.54 -30.32 7.03
CA ALA A 211 18.95 -30.30 7.43
C ALA A 211 19.02 -30.97 8.81
N ALA A 212 19.20 -32.29 8.81
CA ALA A 212 19.61 -33.03 9.99
C ALA A 212 20.92 -32.41 10.51
N LEU A 213 20.84 -31.70 11.63
CA LEU A 213 22.02 -31.26 12.35
C LEU A 213 22.74 -32.53 12.87
N PRO A 214 24.02 -32.77 12.56
CA PRO A 214 24.75 -33.86 13.19
C PRO A 214 24.86 -33.58 14.71
N SER A 215 24.50 -34.57 15.51
CA SER A 215 24.64 -34.54 16.96
C SER A 215 26.11 -34.33 17.37
N PRO A 216 26.38 -33.53 18.42
CA PRO A 216 27.73 -33.38 18.93
C PRO A 216 28.19 -34.71 19.57
N PRO A 217 29.46 -35.11 19.41
CA PRO A 217 29.97 -36.33 20.02
C PRO A 217 30.03 -36.18 21.54
N THR A 218 29.37 -37.09 22.24
CA THR A 218 29.53 -37.33 23.67
C THR A 218 30.99 -37.71 23.93
N ARG A 219 31.76 -36.84 24.62
CA ARG A 219 33.01 -37.28 25.27
C ARG A 219 32.67 -37.70 26.70
N MET A 220 33.00 -38.95 27.00
CA MET A 220 33.28 -39.43 28.36
C MET A 220 34.53 -38.74 28.92
#